data_AF-A0A6L8DY79-F1
#
_entry.id   AF-A0A6L8DY79-F1
#
_cell.length_a   1.000
_cell.length_b   1.000
_cell.length_c   1.000
_cell.angle_alpha   90.00
_cell.angle_beta   90.00
_cell.angle_gamma   90.00
#
_symmetry.space_group_name_H-M   'P 1'
#
loop_
_entity.id
_entity.type
_entity.pdbx_description
1 polymer ?
#
loop_
_entity_poly.entity_id
_entity_poly.type
_entity_poly.pdbx_seq_one_letter_code
_entity_poly.pdbx_strand_id
1 'polypeptide(L)'
;MTAASRFEAIGDKVRAGLPLSASEIAALSETRDLLRLGALADERRRKTRGDRATFVRVSELPATGVPAESVSRPAGEVRLAGCPAGASRVVEAVRAAVRAAGDVPVSGFALDELVDLCEGDVARFDDLIAALRAAGLAYVAEARVERTADPAWIARAAAGGVPVARWTVDSSLPGGEALRRVAGWGADVSVPVFAPLPRASSERPSTGYEDVRQVALARLLVDNTESIQVDWRRYGPQLAQVALTFGADDVDGVSPSDASQHGLRRAPLEEITRNIRAAGLVPVERDGRFRKLRTHQP
;
A
#
# COMPACT_ATOMS: atom_id res chain seq x y z
N MET A 1 6.98 -23.62 -29.21
CA MET A 1 6.92 -23.68 -27.74
C MET A 1 5.46 -23.63 -27.33
N THR A 2 4.97 -24.59 -26.55
CA THR A 2 3.59 -24.61 -26.06
C THR A 2 3.37 -23.52 -24.99
N ALA A 3 2.12 -23.12 -24.74
CA ALA A 3 1.82 -22.17 -23.65
C ALA A 3 2.32 -22.67 -22.28
N ALA A 4 2.21 -23.98 -22.02
CA ALA A 4 2.73 -24.60 -20.80
C ALA A 4 4.26 -24.52 -20.69
N SER A 5 4.99 -24.84 -21.76
CA SER A 5 6.47 -24.73 -21.75
C SER A 5 6.95 -23.27 -21.65
N ARG A 6 6.19 -22.31 -22.19
CA ARG A 6 6.48 -20.88 -22.01
C ARG A 6 6.27 -20.43 -20.56
N PHE A 7 5.20 -20.88 -19.89
CA PHE A 7 4.96 -20.53 -18.50
C PHE A 7 6.06 -21.07 -17.58
N GLU A 8 6.50 -22.32 -17.78
CA GLU A 8 7.61 -22.90 -17.02
C GLU A 8 8.90 -22.10 -17.20
N ALA A 9 9.26 -21.73 -18.43
CA ALA A 9 10.44 -20.91 -18.69
C ALA A 9 10.38 -19.54 -17.97
N ILE A 10 9.19 -18.91 -17.92
CA ILE A 10 8.97 -17.68 -17.15
C ILE A 10 9.14 -17.96 -15.65
N GLY A 11 8.58 -19.07 -15.17
CA GLY A 11 8.70 -19.52 -13.79
C GLY A 11 10.15 -19.67 -13.35
N ASP A 12 10.98 -20.31 -14.16
CA ASP A 12 12.40 -20.51 -13.88
C ASP A 12 13.17 -19.19 -13.81
N LYS A 13 12.84 -18.22 -14.67
CA LYS A 13 13.42 -16.87 -14.57
C LYS A 13 13.03 -16.15 -13.28
N VAL A 14 11.75 -16.21 -12.90
CA VAL A 14 11.27 -15.63 -11.64
C VAL A 14 11.98 -16.26 -10.45
N ARG A 15 12.13 -17.59 -10.44
CA ARG A 15 12.87 -18.33 -9.39
C ARG A 15 14.33 -17.94 -9.35
N ALA A 16 14.95 -17.71 -10.49
CA ALA A 16 16.33 -17.23 -10.60
C ALA A 16 16.47 -15.74 -10.23
N GLY A 17 15.37 -14.99 -10.10
CA GLY A 17 15.39 -13.53 -9.88
C GLY A 17 15.83 -12.74 -11.12
N LEU A 18 15.67 -13.32 -12.31
CA LEU A 18 16.03 -12.69 -13.57
C LEU A 18 14.89 -11.77 -14.06
N PRO A 19 15.22 -10.65 -14.73
CA PRO A 19 14.23 -9.75 -15.28
C PRO A 19 13.39 -10.43 -16.38
N LEU A 20 12.10 -10.10 -16.41
CA LEU A 20 11.16 -10.54 -17.43
C LEU A 20 11.17 -9.57 -18.61
N SER A 21 11.18 -10.12 -19.83
CA SER A 21 11.02 -9.36 -21.07
C SER A 21 9.57 -8.91 -21.24
N ALA A 22 9.33 -7.87 -22.05
CA ALA A 22 7.99 -7.41 -22.38
C ALA A 22 7.06 -8.52 -22.90
N SER A 23 7.60 -9.47 -23.68
CA SER A 23 6.84 -10.61 -24.19
C SER A 23 6.45 -11.62 -23.11
N GLU A 24 7.26 -11.79 -22.06
CA GLU A 24 6.98 -12.67 -20.93
C GLU A 24 5.95 -12.02 -20.00
N ILE A 25 6.06 -10.71 -19.79
CA ILE A 25 5.08 -9.90 -19.06
C ILE A 25 3.70 -9.97 -19.73
N ALA A 26 3.64 -9.82 -21.06
CA ALA A 26 2.39 -9.97 -21.82
C ALA A 26 1.79 -11.36 -21.64
N ALA A 27 2.60 -12.42 -21.73
CA ALA A 27 2.14 -13.80 -21.55
C ALA A 27 1.56 -14.06 -20.15
N LEU A 28 2.19 -13.52 -19.09
CA LEU A 28 1.63 -13.56 -17.73
C LEU A 28 0.34 -12.76 -17.62
N SER A 29 0.26 -11.60 -18.29
CA SER A 29 -0.91 -10.72 -18.22
C SER A 29 -2.12 -11.31 -18.94
N GLU A 30 -1.91 -12.17 -19.94
CA GLU A 30 -2.96 -12.85 -20.72
C GLU A 30 -3.37 -14.22 -20.16
N THR A 31 -2.54 -14.85 -19.29
CA THR A 31 -2.79 -16.21 -18.80
C THR A 31 -4.10 -16.32 -18.04
N ARG A 32 -4.98 -17.28 -18.33
CA ARG A 32 -6.20 -17.48 -17.51
C ARG A 32 -5.99 -18.46 -16.35
N ASP A 33 -4.82 -19.08 -16.27
CA ASP A 33 -4.44 -20.00 -15.21
C ASP A 33 -4.05 -19.23 -13.95
N LEU A 34 -5.07 -18.85 -13.18
CA LEU A 34 -4.91 -18.08 -11.97
C LEU A 34 -4.12 -18.84 -10.90
N LEU A 35 -4.28 -20.16 -10.81
CA LEU A 35 -3.61 -20.97 -9.79
C LEU A 35 -2.10 -21.00 -10.01
N ARG A 36 -1.65 -21.23 -11.24
CA ARG A 36 -0.22 -21.18 -11.56
C ARG A 36 0.37 -19.79 -11.38
N LEU A 37 -0.38 -18.76 -11.78
CA LEU A 37 0.04 -17.37 -11.58
C LEU A 37 0.20 -17.03 -10.09
N GLY A 38 -0.78 -17.42 -9.27
CA GLY A 38 -0.75 -17.23 -7.81
C GLY A 38 0.38 -17.99 -7.14
N ALA A 39 0.60 -19.26 -7.51
CA ALA A 39 1.70 -20.07 -6.99
C ALA A 39 3.06 -19.43 -7.28
N LEU A 40 3.26 -18.93 -8.51
CA LEU A 40 4.50 -18.26 -8.88
C LEU A 40 4.71 -16.94 -8.13
N ALA A 41 3.64 -16.16 -7.94
CA ALA A 41 3.68 -14.93 -7.16
C ALA A 41 3.98 -15.20 -5.67
N ASP A 42 3.37 -16.23 -5.09
CA ASP A 42 3.62 -16.64 -3.71
C ASP A 42 5.06 -17.14 -3.51
N GLU A 43 5.59 -17.92 -4.47
CA GLU A 43 6.99 -18.36 -4.47
C GLU A 43 7.95 -17.17 -4.45
N ARG A 44 7.74 -16.19 -5.34
CA ARG A 44 8.52 -14.95 -5.35
C ARG A 44 8.41 -14.19 -4.04
N ARG A 45 7.20 -14.07 -3.49
CA ARG A 45 6.96 -13.40 -2.21
C ARG A 45 7.69 -14.10 -1.06
N ARG A 46 7.62 -15.42 -0.94
CA ARG A 46 8.30 -16.18 0.12
C ARG A 46 9.81 -16.07 0.01
N LYS A 47 10.35 -16.04 -1.20
CA LYS A 47 11.78 -15.83 -1.44
C LYS A 47 12.28 -14.48 -0.89
N THR A 48 11.47 -13.42 -1.00
CA THR A 48 11.87 -12.07 -0.56
C THR A 48 11.41 -11.70 0.85
N ARG A 49 10.30 -12.27 1.34
CA ARG A 49 9.64 -11.88 2.60
C ARG A 49 9.56 -12.99 3.65
N GLY A 50 9.96 -14.22 3.29
CA GLY A 50 9.83 -15.39 4.15
C GLY A 50 8.37 -15.75 4.43
N ASP A 51 8.10 -16.13 5.66
CA ASP A 51 6.77 -16.50 6.16
C ASP A 51 6.00 -15.33 6.78
N ARG A 52 6.54 -14.12 6.74
CA ARG A 52 5.96 -12.96 7.40
C ARG A 52 4.88 -12.32 6.52
N ALA A 53 3.80 -11.90 7.15
CA ALA A 53 2.88 -10.89 6.61
C ALA A 53 2.73 -9.76 7.63
N THR A 54 2.89 -8.53 7.15
CA THR A 54 2.73 -7.34 7.99
C THR A 54 1.30 -6.82 7.97
N PHE A 55 0.90 -6.16 9.05
CA PHE A 55 -0.32 -5.38 9.08
C PHE A 55 -0.17 -4.14 9.93
N VAL A 56 -0.97 -3.10 9.65
CA VAL A 56 -1.02 -1.87 10.43
C VAL A 56 -2.43 -1.57 10.90
N ARG A 57 -2.54 -1.13 12.15
CA ARG A 57 -3.79 -0.60 12.73
C ARG A 57 -3.83 0.91 12.59
N VAL A 58 -4.85 1.43 11.92
CA VAL A 58 -4.90 2.82 11.45
C VAL A 58 -6.07 3.56 12.08
N SER A 59 -5.76 4.61 12.84
CA SER A 59 -6.75 5.60 13.28
C SER A 59 -6.83 6.71 12.24
N GLU A 60 -7.96 6.79 11.52
CA GLU A 60 -8.19 7.85 10.54
C GLU A 60 -8.79 9.09 11.21
N LEU A 61 -8.27 10.26 10.86
CA LEU A 61 -8.75 11.57 11.32
C LEU A 61 -9.06 12.45 10.12
N PRO A 62 -10.13 13.27 10.13
CA PRO A 62 -10.34 14.26 9.09
C PRO A 62 -9.22 15.30 9.12
N ALA A 63 -8.72 15.70 7.95
CA ALA A 63 -7.71 16.75 7.86
C ALA A 63 -8.27 18.15 8.18
N THR A 64 -9.59 18.29 8.26
CA THR A 64 -10.27 19.51 8.72
C THR A 64 -10.88 19.29 10.10
N GLY A 65 -10.62 20.20 11.04
CA GLY A 65 -11.22 20.15 12.37
C GLY A 65 -10.80 18.92 13.19
N VAL A 66 -9.52 18.54 13.14
CA VAL A 66 -8.95 17.40 13.90
C VAL A 66 -9.38 17.47 15.38
N PRO A 67 -10.21 16.54 15.89
CA PRO A 67 -10.70 16.60 17.25
C PRO A 67 -9.60 16.20 18.25
N ALA A 68 -9.55 16.85 19.41
CA ALA A 68 -8.52 16.62 20.44
C ALA A 68 -8.51 15.18 21.01
N GLU A 69 -9.66 14.50 21.03
CA GLU A 69 -9.84 13.15 21.61
C GLU A 69 -10.30 12.11 20.57
N SER A 70 -9.67 12.10 19.38
CA SER A 70 -10.14 11.29 18.25
C SER A 70 -9.29 10.07 17.90
N VAL A 71 -8.09 9.93 18.50
CA VAL A 71 -7.20 8.82 18.16
C VAL A 71 -7.65 7.55 18.85
N SER A 72 -8.18 6.62 18.05
CA SER A 72 -8.51 5.28 18.51
C SER A 72 -7.22 4.51 18.79
N ARG A 73 -7.11 3.90 19.97
CA ARG A 73 -5.92 3.17 20.42
C ARG A 73 -6.26 1.69 20.65
N PRO A 74 -5.27 0.80 20.52
CA PRO A 74 -3.89 1.04 20.10
C PRO A 74 -3.73 1.11 18.57
N ALA A 75 -3.23 2.25 18.06
CA ALA A 75 -2.94 2.47 16.65
C ALA A 75 -1.43 2.41 16.38
N GLY A 76 -1.05 1.84 15.24
CA GLY A 76 0.30 1.91 14.69
C GLY A 76 0.50 3.10 13.75
N GLU A 77 -0.60 3.72 13.31
CA GLU A 77 -0.59 4.88 12.41
C GLU A 77 -1.81 5.77 12.69
N VAL A 78 -1.60 7.08 12.69
CA VAL A 78 -2.68 8.08 12.55
C VAL A 78 -2.64 8.60 11.12
N ARG A 79 -3.75 8.51 10.39
CA ARG A 79 -3.82 8.90 8.99
C ARG A 79 -4.81 10.03 8.79
N LEU A 80 -4.36 11.15 8.25
CA LEU A 80 -5.22 12.26 7.86
C LEU A 80 -5.96 11.95 6.56
N ALA A 81 -7.27 12.11 6.57
CA ALA A 81 -8.17 11.92 5.43
C ALA A 81 -8.58 13.28 4.83
N GLY A 82 -8.42 13.40 3.51
CA GLY A 82 -8.68 14.63 2.75
C GLY A 82 -7.52 15.63 2.80
N CYS A 83 -7.62 16.69 1.99
CA CYS A 83 -6.62 17.74 1.89
C CYS A 83 -7.29 19.13 2.01
N PRO A 84 -7.02 19.89 3.08
CA PRO A 84 -7.53 21.25 3.23
C PRO A 84 -7.02 22.18 2.13
N ALA A 85 -7.87 23.10 1.66
CA ALA A 85 -7.46 24.12 0.70
C ALA A 85 -6.45 25.10 1.35
N GLY A 86 -5.23 25.13 0.81
CA GLY A 86 -4.16 26.05 1.17
C GLY A 86 -3.08 25.43 2.07
N ALA A 87 -1.81 25.66 1.70
CA ALA A 87 -0.63 25.13 2.38
C ALA A 87 -0.63 25.33 3.90
N SER A 88 -0.98 26.53 4.39
CA SER A 88 -1.02 26.82 5.83
C SER A 88 -2.01 25.92 6.59
N ARG A 89 -3.16 25.61 6.00
CA ARG A 89 -4.18 24.76 6.63
C ARG A 89 -3.75 23.30 6.68
N VAL A 90 -3.06 22.82 5.64
CA VAL A 90 -2.44 21.48 5.63
C VAL A 90 -1.44 21.36 6.78
N VAL A 91 -0.56 22.34 6.95
CA VAL A 91 0.43 22.36 8.05
C VAL A 91 -0.25 22.42 9.43
N GLU A 92 -1.30 23.22 9.58
CA GLU A 92 -2.09 23.28 10.82
C GLU A 92 -2.75 21.93 11.15
N ALA A 93 -3.32 21.26 10.15
CA ALA A 93 -3.92 19.93 10.30
C ALA A 93 -2.89 18.90 10.77
N VAL A 94 -1.68 18.89 10.19
CA VAL A 94 -0.59 18.02 10.65
C VAL A 94 -0.24 18.31 12.11
N ARG A 95 -0.05 19.58 12.48
CA ARG A 95 0.29 19.93 13.87
C ARG A 95 -0.80 19.46 14.86
N ALA A 96 -2.07 19.59 14.48
CA ALA A 96 -3.18 19.11 15.30
C ALA A 96 -3.18 17.59 15.43
N ALA A 97 -2.99 16.87 14.32
CA ALA A 97 -2.93 15.41 14.30
C ALA A 97 -1.73 14.87 15.10
N VAL A 98 -0.55 15.48 14.97
CA VAL A 98 0.66 15.09 15.73
C VAL A 98 0.46 15.27 17.23
N ARG A 99 -0.18 16.38 17.66
CA ARG A 99 -0.54 16.58 19.07
C ARG A 99 -1.49 15.49 19.59
N ALA A 100 -2.49 15.11 18.80
CA ALA A 100 -3.43 14.06 19.20
C ALA A 100 -2.81 12.65 19.17
N ALA A 101 -1.90 12.39 18.23
CA ALA A 101 -1.26 11.09 18.04
C ALA A 101 -0.27 10.72 19.16
N GLY A 102 0.43 11.71 19.73
CA GLY A 102 1.56 11.47 20.62
C GLY A 102 2.70 10.82 19.84
N ASP A 103 3.16 9.65 20.28
CA ASP A 103 4.28 8.93 19.64
C ASP A 103 3.89 8.18 18.35
N VAL A 104 2.59 8.06 18.06
CA VAL A 104 2.12 7.32 16.88
C VAL A 104 2.46 8.13 15.62
N PRO A 105 3.12 7.52 14.60
CA PRO A 105 3.43 8.21 13.35
C PRO A 105 2.17 8.76 12.67
N VAL A 106 2.25 10.00 12.20
CA VAL A 106 1.18 10.64 11.40
C VAL A 106 1.53 10.58 9.92
N SER A 107 0.62 10.06 9.10
CA SER A 107 0.66 10.16 7.65
C SER A 107 -0.53 10.99 7.15
N GLY A 108 -0.47 11.51 5.93
CA GLY A 108 -1.59 12.25 5.37
C GLY A 108 -1.37 12.66 3.92
N PHE A 109 -2.48 13.03 3.28
CA PHE A 109 -2.56 13.63 1.94
C PHE A 109 -2.09 12.71 0.80
N ALA A 110 -2.68 12.90 -0.37
CA ALA A 110 -2.10 12.36 -1.60
C ALA A 110 -1.06 13.35 -2.15
N LEU A 111 0.00 12.80 -2.76
CA LEU A 111 1.08 13.61 -3.32
C LEU A 111 0.58 14.61 -4.36
N ASP A 112 -0.34 14.20 -5.24
CA ASP A 112 -0.88 15.08 -6.28
C ASP A 112 -1.64 16.27 -5.70
N GLU A 113 -2.33 16.10 -4.57
CA GLU A 113 -3.01 17.20 -3.88
C GLU A 113 -2.02 18.23 -3.33
N LEU A 114 -0.86 17.78 -2.82
CA LEU A 114 0.20 18.68 -2.34
C LEU A 114 0.89 19.42 -3.50
N VAL A 115 1.09 18.74 -4.63
CA VAL A 115 1.63 19.36 -5.86
C VAL A 115 0.65 20.39 -6.42
N ASP A 116 -0.64 20.07 -6.46
CA ASP A 116 -1.70 20.96 -6.94
C ASP A 116 -1.81 22.22 -6.05
N LEU A 117 -1.68 22.09 -4.73
CA LEU A 117 -1.60 23.23 -3.81
C LEU A 117 -0.42 24.17 -4.06
N CYS A 118 0.64 23.64 -4.67
CA CYS A 118 1.82 24.40 -5.05
C CYS A 118 1.78 24.85 -6.52
N GLU A 119 0.70 24.56 -7.25
CA GLU A 119 0.55 24.83 -8.68
C GLU A 119 1.67 24.17 -9.53
N GLY A 120 2.23 23.05 -9.04
CA GLY A 120 3.39 22.40 -9.66
C GLY A 120 4.71 23.17 -9.52
N ASP A 121 4.75 24.26 -8.77
CA ASP A 121 5.98 25.01 -8.52
C ASP A 121 6.89 24.25 -7.53
N VAL A 122 8.13 24.02 -7.98
CA VAL A 122 9.11 23.23 -7.24
C VAL A 122 9.53 23.88 -5.94
N ALA A 123 9.77 25.21 -5.94
CA ALA A 123 10.24 25.90 -4.74
C ALA A 123 9.14 25.93 -3.67
N ARG A 124 7.90 26.23 -4.06
CA ARG A 124 6.74 26.18 -3.16
C ARG A 124 6.50 24.79 -2.59
N PHE A 125 6.68 23.75 -3.41
CA PHE A 125 6.56 22.37 -2.94
C PHE A 125 7.66 22.00 -1.95
N ASP A 126 8.91 22.37 -2.23
CA ASP A 126 10.03 22.13 -1.31
C ASP A 126 9.80 22.85 0.03
N ASP A 127 9.31 24.10 0.00
CA ASP A 127 8.91 24.86 1.20
C ASP A 127 7.77 24.18 1.97
N LEU A 128 6.75 23.69 1.26
CA LEU A 128 5.62 22.97 1.88
C LEU A 128 6.10 21.67 2.55
N ILE A 129 6.91 20.85 1.88
CA ILE A 129 7.45 19.61 2.45
C ILE A 129 8.31 19.92 3.68
N ALA A 130 9.15 20.95 3.64
CA ALA A 130 9.93 21.38 4.79
C ALA A 130 9.04 21.80 5.98
N ALA A 131 7.95 22.52 5.71
CA ALA A 131 6.98 22.92 6.73
C ALA A 131 6.22 21.72 7.31
N LEU A 132 5.83 20.74 6.49
CA LEU A 132 5.17 19.51 6.93
C LEU A 132 6.10 18.63 7.78
N ARG A 133 7.38 18.52 7.40
CA ARG A 133 8.41 17.85 8.21
C ARG A 133 8.54 18.52 9.58
N ALA A 134 8.67 19.84 9.61
CA ALA A 134 8.78 20.60 10.85
C ALA A 134 7.51 20.49 11.73
N ALA A 135 6.34 20.30 11.11
CA ALA A 135 5.09 20.01 11.80
C ALA A 135 5.00 18.56 12.34
N GLY A 136 5.90 17.66 11.93
CA GLY A 136 5.97 16.28 12.40
C GLY A 136 5.31 15.24 11.50
N LEU A 137 4.97 15.57 10.24
CA LEU A 137 4.44 14.60 9.29
C LEU A 137 5.49 13.53 9.02
N ALA A 138 5.15 12.25 9.23
CA ALA A 138 6.09 11.15 9.03
C ALA A 138 6.16 10.74 7.55
N TYR A 139 5.01 10.70 6.88
CA TYR A 139 4.89 10.28 5.48
C TYR A 139 3.78 11.05 4.76
N VAL A 140 3.98 11.35 3.48
CA VAL A 140 2.86 11.56 2.55
C VAL A 140 2.15 10.21 2.40
N ALA A 141 0.83 10.16 2.60
CA ALA A 141 0.12 8.90 2.77
C ALA A 141 0.16 8.03 1.50
N GLU A 142 0.10 8.66 0.33
CA GLU A 142 0.09 7.97 -0.96
C GLU A 142 0.54 8.83 -2.14
N ALA A 143 0.98 8.17 -3.21
CA ALA A 143 0.99 8.73 -4.56
C ALA A 143 0.10 7.86 -5.46
N ARG A 144 -0.95 8.46 -6.02
CA ARG A 144 -1.90 7.78 -6.91
C ARG A 144 -1.27 7.61 -8.29
N VAL A 145 -1.23 6.40 -8.80
CA VAL A 145 -0.51 6.07 -10.04
C VAL A 145 -1.05 6.82 -11.26
N GLU A 146 -2.35 7.06 -11.29
CA GLU A 146 -3.05 7.78 -12.34
C GLU A 146 -2.70 9.27 -12.37
N ARG A 147 -2.47 9.85 -11.19
CA ARG A 147 -2.24 11.28 -10.97
C ARG A 147 -0.76 11.65 -10.94
N THR A 148 0.13 10.65 -10.89
CA THR A 148 1.58 10.86 -10.87
C THR A 148 2.12 10.91 -12.30
N ALA A 149 2.08 12.10 -12.91
CA ALA A 149 2.64 12.31 -14.25
C ALA A 149 4.18 12.33 -14.25
N ASP A 150 4.77 12.98 -13.25
CA ASP A 150 6.21 13.03 -13.03
C ASP A 150 6.57 12.34 -11.70
N PRO A 151 7.21 11.16 -11.72
CA PRO A 151 7.59 10.47 -10.49
C PRO A 151 8.69 11.19 -9.70
N ALA A 152 9.35 12.22 -10.25
CA ALA A 152 10.35 13.02 -9.54
C ALA A 152 9.77 13.71 -8.29
N TRP A 153 8.46 13.99 -8.24
CA TRP A 153 7.79 14.50 -7.05
C TRP A 153 7.89 13.55 -5.84
N ILE A 154 7.92 12.23 -6.09
CA ILE A 154 8.08 11.22 -5.04
C ILE A 154 9.49 11.33 -4.43
N ALA A 155 10.51 11.36 -5.29
CA ALA A 155 11.90 11.50 -4.88
C ALA A 155 12.14 12.84 -4.17
N ARG A 156 11.49 13.92 -4.63
CA ARG A 156 11.56 15.24 -4.01
C ARG A 156 10.97 15.26 -2.61
N ALA A 157 9.79 14.69 -2.40
CA ALA A 157 9.20 14.58 -1.07
C ALA A 157 10.11 13.81 -0.09
N ALA A 158 10.71 12.70 -0.56
CA ALA A 158 11.68 11.94 0.20
C ALA A 158 12.95 12.75 0.54
N ALA A 159 13.52 13.49 -0.42
CA ALA A 159 14.67 14.35 -0.21
C ALA A 159 14.39 15.50 0.78
N GLY A 160 13.16 16.01 0.79
CA GLY A 160 12.68 16.98 1.78
C GLY A 160 12.47 16.39 3.19
N GLY A 161 12.54 15.06 3.33
CA GLY A 161 12.41 14.35 4.60
C GLY A 161 10.99 13.93 4.97
N VAL A 162 10.05 13.97 4.01
CA VAL A 162 8.69 13.44 4.16
C VAL A 162 8.43 12.45 3.01
N PRO A 163 8.94 11.22 3.09
CA PRO A 163 8.79 10.24 2.02
C PRO A 163 7.32 9.86 1.78
N VAL A 164 7.04 9.33 0.59
CA VAL A 164 5.72 8.78 0.23
C VAL A 164 5.62 7.35 0.76
N ALA A 165 4.54 7.04 1.50
CA ALA A 165 4.40 5.74 2.14
C ALA A 165 4.06 4.63 1.15
N ARG A 166 3.25 4.93 0.12
CA ARG A 166 2.78 3.92 -0.81
C ARG A 166 2.40 4.46 -2.18
N TRP A 167 2.45 3.60 -3.18
CA TRP A 167 1.72 3.80 -4.43
C TRP A 167 0.32 3.22 -4.29
N THR A 168 -0.67 3.92 -4.83
CA THR A 168 -2.06 3.47 -4.85
C THR A 168 -2.64 3.55 -6.25
N VAL A 169 -3.59 2.66 -6.52
CA VAL A 169 -4.45 2.72 -7.70
C VAL A 169 -5.78 3.30 -7.25
N ASP A 170 -6.18 4.43 -7.82
CA ASP A 170 -7.45 5.06 -7.48
C ASP A 170 -8.60 4.38 -8.24
N SER A 171 -8.45 4.22 -9.55
CA SER A 171 -9.44 3.65 -10.45
C SER A 171 -8.88 2.43 -11.19
N SER A 172 -9.76 1.53 -11.65
CA SER A 172 -9.29 0.39 -12.44
C SER A 172 -8.74 0.85 -13.79
N LEU A 173 -7.42 0.96 -13.90
CA LEU A 173 -6.76 1.21 -15.17
C LEU A 173 -6.76 -0.05 -16.05
N PRO A 174 -7.14 0.06 -17.33
CA PRO A 174 -7.28 -1.10 -18.21
C PRO A 174 -5.93 -1.80 -18.47
N GLY A 175 -5.97 -3.12 -18.63
CA GLY A 175 -4.85 -3.90 -19.16
C GLY A 175 -3.55 -3.75 -18.35
N GLY A 176 -3.65 -3.68 -17.02
CA GLY A 176 -2.49 -3.60 -16.12
C GLY A 176 -1.63 -2.35 -16.32
N GLU A 177 -2.19 -1.27 -16.86
CA GLU A 177 -1.46 -0.03 -17.10
C GLU A 177 -0.83 0.53 -15.81
N ALA A 178 -1.53 0.45 -14.67
CA ALA A 178 -0.96 0.84 -13.38
C ALA A 178 0.36 0.10 -13.10
N LEU A 179 0.39 -1.21 -13.29
CA LEU A 179 1.58 -2.04 -13.07
C LEU A 179 2.71 -1.64 -14.01
N ARG A 180 2.41 -1.39 -15.29
CA ARG A 180 3.40 -0.97 -16.29
C ARG A 180 3.98 0.41 -16.00
N ARG A 181 3.15 1.36 -15.53
CA ARG A 181 3.62 2.69 -15.12
C ARG A 181 4.57 2.58 -13.95
N VAL A 182 4.16 1.87 -12.89
CA VAL A 182 5.00 1.69 -11.69
C VAL A 182 6.32 0.99 -12.03
N ALA A 183 6.28 -0.09 -12.80
CA ALA A 183 7.49 -0.80 -13.24
C ALA A 183 8.39 0.08 -14.14
N GLY A 184 7.83 1.10 -14.79
CA GLY A 184 8.56 2.05 -15.64
C GLY A 184 9.22 3.21 -14.88
N TRP A 185 8.90 3.44 -13.60
CA TRP A 185 9.44 4.58 -12.84
C TRP A 185 10.91 4.44 -12.40
N GLY A 186 11.58 3.35 -12.79
CA GLY A 186 12.99 3.12 -12.48
C GLY A 186 13.22 2.80 -11.00
N ALA A 187 14.46 2.46 -10.67
CA ALA A 187 14.84 2.07 -9.31
C ALA A 187 15.00 3.26 -8.35
N ASP A 188 15.28 4.46 -8.89
CA ASP A 188 15.48 5.67 -8.09
C ASP A 188 14.18 6.23 -7.49
N VAL A 189 13.04 5.80 -8.02
CA VAL A 189 11.71 6.12 -7.51
C VAL A 189 11.21 4.89 -6.79
N SER A 190 11.40 4.85 -5.47
CA SER A 190 10.95 3.75 -4.62
C SER A 190 10.07 4.24 -3.49
N VAL A 191 9.04 3.46 -3.19
CA VAL A 191 8.22 3.60 -1.99
C VAL A 191 8.18 2.26 -1.26
N PRO A 192 7.94 2.26 0.07
CA PRO A 192 7.93 1.04 0.87
C PRO A 192 6.96 -0.04 0.36
N VAL A 193 5.81 0.38 -0.19
CA VAL A 193 4.74 -0.56 -0.53
C VAL A 193 3.91 -0.09 -1.72
N PHE A 194 3.43 -1.04 -2.51
CA PHE A 194 2.43 -0.79 -3.56
C PHE A 194 1.11 -1.45 -3.20
N ALA A 195 0.02 -0.68 -3.22
CA ALA A 195 -1.35 -1.18 -3.12
C ALA A 195 -1.96 -1.24 -4.52
N PRO A 196 -1.92 -2.41 -5.21
CA PRO A 196 -2.27 -2.49 -6.63
C PRO A 196 -3.78 -2.46 -6.88
N LEU A 197 -4.62 -2.65 -5.86
CA LEU A 197 -6.06 -2.75 -6.02
C LEU A 197 -6.74 -1.36 -5.99
N PRO A 198 -7.75 -1.09 -6.84
CA PRO A 198 -8.42 0.20 -6.90
C PRO A 198 -9.02 0.66 -5.57
N ARG A 199 -8.89 1.96 -5.22
CA ARG A 199 -9.35 2.56 -3.96
C ARG A 199 -10.59 3.47 -4.08
N ALA A 200 -11.00 3.86 -5.29
CA ALA A 200 -12.24 4.57 -5.57
C ALA A 200 -13.35 3.61 -6.03
N SER A 201 -14.59 3.89 -5.65
CA SER A 201 -15.75 3.12 -6.10
C SER A 201 -15.91 3.21 -7.62
N SER A 202 -16.28 2.10 -8.25
CA SER A 202 -16.48 1.98 -9.70
C SER A 202 -17.92 1.55 -9.98
N GLU A 203 -18.52 2.05 -11.06
CA GLU A 203 -19.82 1.58 -11.57
C GLU A 203 -19.78 0.09 -11.94
N ARG A 204 -18.59 -0.42 -12.28
CA ARG A 204 -18.33 -1.84 -12.51
C ARG A 204 -17.29 -2.31 -11.48
N PRO A 205 -17.72 -2.81 -10.32
CA PRO A 205 -16.81 -3.35 -9.32
C PRO A 205 -15.99 -4.51 -9.89
N SER A 206 -14.76 -4.66 -9.43
CA SER A 206 -13.95 -5.83 -9.72
C SER A 206 -14.53 -7.08 -9.07
N THR A 207 -14.23 -8.22 -9.65
CA THR A 207 -14.46 -9.53 -9.06
C THR A 207 -13.26 -9.94 -8.22
N GLY A 208 -13.47 -10.80 -7.21
CA GLY A 208 -12.36 -11.35 -6.43
C GLY A 208 -11.30 -12.06 -7.29
N TYR A 209 -11.71 -12.64 -8.43
CA TYR A 209 -10.79 -13.22 -9.43
C TYR A 209 -9.85 -12.15 -10.01
N GLU A 210 -10.38 -11.01 -10.43
CA GLU A 210 -9.61 -9.91 -11.00
C GLU A 210 -8.66 -9.31 -9.95
N ASP A 211 -9.13 -9.16 -8.71
CA ASP A 211 -8.33 -8.62 -7.62
C ASP A 211 -7.11 -9.50 -7.30
N VAL A 212 -7.31 -10.81 -7.05
CA VAL A 212 -6.18 -11.70 -6.71
C VAL A 212 -5.23 -11.89 -7.90
N ARG A 213 -5.75 -11.84 -9.13
CA ARG A 213 -4.92 -11.80 -10.34
C ARG A 213 -4.04 -10.55 -10.36
N GLN A 214 -4.61 -9.38 -10.06
CA GLN A 214 -3.89 -8.11 -10.04
C GLN A 214 -2.81 -8.06 -8.97
N VAL A 215 -3.07 -8.63 -7.79
CA VAL A 215 -2.06 -8.82 -6.72
C VAL A 215 -0.91 -9.70 -7.20
N ALA A 216 -1.21 -10.84 -7.84
CA ALA A 216 -0.19 -11.75 -8.35
C ALA A 216 0.66 -11.11 -9.45
N LEU A 217 0.04 -10.42 -10.39
CA LEU A 217 0.75 -9.66 -11.42
C LEU A 217 1.60 -8.55 -10.80
N ALA A 218 1.10 -7.81 -9.81
CA ALA A 218 1.89 -6.78 -9.14
C ALA A 218 3.17 -7.34 -8.52
N ARG A 219 3.09 -8.47 -7.80
CA ARG A 219 4.27 -9.14 -7.21
C ARG A 219 5.29 -9.58 -8.27
N LEU A 220 4.83 -10.01 -9.44
CA LEU A 220 5.71 -10.52 -10.50
C LEU A 220 6.31 -9.42 -11.39
N LEU A 221 5.58 -8.33 -11.58
CA LEU A 221 5.92 -7.30 -12.56
C LEU A 221 6.55 -6.05 -11.94
N VAL A 222 6.27 -5.77 -10.67
CA VAL A 222 6.78 -4.59 -9.96
C VAL A 222 7.95 -5.02 -9.07
N ASP A 223 9.14 -4.55 -9.38
CA ASP A 223 10.40 -4.88 -8.70
C ASP A 223 11.04 -3.71 -7.93
N ASN A 224 10.53 -2.49 -8.11
CA ASN A 224 10.98 -1.27 -7.42
C ASN A 224 10.29 -1.01 -6.06
N THR A 225 9.55 -1.99 -5.54
CA THR A 225 8.99 -1.97 -4.18
C THR A 225 9.12 -3.34 -3.52
N GLU A 226 9.34 -3.35 -2.21
CA GLU A 226 9.52 -4.60 -1.48
C GLU A 226 8.20 -5.32 -1.20
N SER A 227 7.11 -4.57 -1.05
CA SER A 227 5.87 -5.06 -0.47
C SER A 227 4.66 -4.76 -1.36
N ILE A 228 3.72 -5.72 -1.38
CA ILE A 228 2.43 -5.63 -2.05
C ILE A 228 1.34 -5.64 -0.98
N GLN A 229 0.55 -4.58 -0.95
CA GLN A 229 -0.44 -4.30 0.10
C GLN A 229 -1.86 -4.53 -0.35
N VAL A 230 -2.70 -4.99 0.57
CA VAL A 230 -4.16 -5.07 0.39
C VAL A 230 -4.86 -4.26 1.48
N ASP A 231 -5.87 -3.50 1.08
CA ASP A 231 -6.68 -2.68 1.99
C ASP A 231 -7.75 -3.53 2.68
N TRP A 232 -7.64 -3.70 3.99
CA TRP A 232 -8.56 -4.50 4.80
C TRP A 232 -9.97 -3.91 4.86
N ARG A 233 -10.10 -2.59 4.96
CA ARG A 233 -11.42 -1.92 5.11
C ARG A 233 -12.24 -2.08 3.85
N ARG A 234 -11.58 -1.98 2.70
CA ARG A 234 -12.23 -2.00 1.40
C ARG A 234 -12.51 -3.40 0.88
N TYR A 235 -11.54 -4.31 1.01
CA TYR A 235 -11.64 -5.65 0.43
C TYR A 235 -12.04 -6.74 1.43
N GLY A 236 -12.01 -6.42 2.72
CA GLY A 236 -12.47 -7.27 3.79
C GLY A 236 -11.56 -8.47 4.08
N PRO A 237 -11.86 -9.22 5.17
CA PRO A 237 -11.00 -10.29 5.66
C PRO A 237 -10.79 -11.43 4.66
N GLN A 238 -11.85 -11.84 3.94
CA GLN A 238 -11.81 -12.99 3.04
C GLN A 238 -10.90 -12.76 1.84
N LEU A 239 -11.05 -11.62 1.16
CA LEU A 239 -10.19 -11.33 0.02
C LEU A 239 -8.75 -11.04 0.47
N ALA A 240 -8.57 -10.32 1.59
CA ALA A 240 -7.24 -10.07 2.13
C ALA A 240 -6.50 -11.38 2.45
N GLN A 241 -7.18 -12.35 3.08
CA GLN A 241 -6.61 -13.67 3.35
C GLN A 241 -6.16 -14.38 2.07
N VAL A 242 -7.01 -14.41 1.03
CA VAL A 242 -6.66 -15.06 -0.24
C VAL A 242 -5.53 -14.30 -0.94
N ALA A 243 -5.55 -12.97 -0.95
CA ALA A 243 -4.51 -12.18 -1.58
C ALA A 243 -3.11 -12.43 -0.98
N LEU A 244 -3.02 -12.74 0.32
CA LEU A 244 -1.77 -13.16 0.98
C LEU A 244 -1.20 -14.48 0.42
N THR A 245 -2.02 -15.33 -0.21
CA THR A 245 -1.56 -16.55 -0.91
C THR A 245 -1.32 -16.31 -2.41
N PHE A 246 -1.49 -15.07 -2.88
CA PHE A 246 -1.30 -14.64 -4.27
C PHE A 246 -0.22 -13.56 -4.41
N GLY A 247 0.62 -13.37 -3.40
CA GLY A 247 1.80 -12.50 -3.46
C GLY A 247 1.70 -11.20 -2.66
N ALA A 248 0.56 -10.87 -2.06
CA ALA A 248 0.49 -9.83 -1.05
C ALA A 248 1.25 -10.27 0.20
N ASP A 249 1.85 -9.30 0.90
CA ASP A 249 2.56 -9.52 2.15
C ASP A 249 2.28 -8.45 3.20
N ASP A 250 1.48 -7.44 2.87
CA ASP A 250 1.09 -6.37 3.79
C ASP A 250 -0.42 -6.11 3.77
N VAL A 251 -1.01 -5.87 4.94
CA VAL A 251 -2.43 -5.59 5.10
C VAL A 251 -2.63 -4.24 5.79
N ASP A 252 -3.32 -3.33 5.12
CA ASP A 252 -3.51 -1.95 5.57
C ASP A 252 -4.89 -1.69 6.15
N GLY A 253 -5.00 -0.65 6.97
CA GLY A 253 -6.28 -0.12 7.39
C GLY A 253 -7.01 -0.95 8.44
N VAL A 254 -6.37 -1.90 9.11
CA VAL A 254 -7.03 -2.65 10.20
C VAL A 254 -7.50 -1.66 11.27
N SER A 255 -8.72 -1.82 11.78
CA SER A 255 -9.22 -0.94 12.84
C SER A 255 -8.38 -1.10 14.11
N PRO A 256 -7.97 0.01 14.77
CA PRO A 256 -7.30 -0.03 16.06
C PRO A 256 -8.23 -0.38 17.22
N SER A 257 -9.54 -0.17 17.05
CA SER A 257 -10.54 -0.48 18.08
C SER A 257 -10.92 -1.96 18.02
N ASP A 258 -10.62 -2.69 19.10
CA ASP A 258 -11.02 -4.08 19.29
C ASP A 258 -12.45 -4.24 19.83
N ALA A 259 -13.20 -3.13 19.96
CA ALA A 259 -14.60 -3.17 20.35
C ALA A 259 -15.42 -3.88 19.26
N SER A 260 -15.80 -5.13 19.54
CA SER A 260 -16.61 -5.93 18.65
C SER A 260 -17.93 -6.32 19.30
N GLN A 261 -19.04 -5.86 18.72
CA GLN A 261 -20.39 -6.28 19.11
C GLN A 261 -20.64 -7.77 18.80
N HIS A 262 -19.80 -8.38 17.97
CA HIS A 262 -19.91 -9.77 17.51
C HIS A 262 -18.96 -10.73 18.27
N GLY A 263 -18.43 -10.29 19.41
CA GLY A 263 -17.54 -11.07 20.29
C GLY A 263 -16.06 -11.00 19.91
N LEU A 264 -15.20 -11.48 20.82
CA LEU A 264 -13.73 -11.36 20.74
C LEU A 264 -13.14 -11.92 19.44
N ARG A 265 -13.72 -12.97 18.86
CA ARG A 265 -13.25 -13.59 17.60
C ARG A 265 -13.45 -12.71 16.36
N ARG A 266 -14.23 -11.64 16.48
CA ARG A 266 -14.49 -10.63 15.45
C ARG A 266 -13.92 -9.27 15.87
N ALA A 267 -13.06 -9.24 16.89
CA ALA A 267 -12.23 -8.08 17.17
C ALA A 267 -11.19 -7.95 16.05
N PRO A 268 -10.98 -6.75 15.48
CA PRO A 268 -10.04 -6.52 14.40
C PRO A 268 -8.66 -7.17 14.57
N LEU A 269 -8.01 -7.06 15.73
CA LEU A 269 -6.69 -7.67 15.96
C LEU A 269 -6.73 -9.21 15.89
N GLU A 270 -7.73 -9.83 16.53
CA GLU A 270 -7.88 -11.28 16.52
C GLU A 270 -8.24 -11.79 15.11
N GLU A 271 -9.07 -11.03 14.38
CA GLU A 271 -9.49 -11.40 13.04
C GLU A 271 -8.32 -11.31 12.05
N ILE A 272 -7.54 -10.22 12.02
CA ILE A 272 -6.39 -10.12 11.10
C ILE A 272 -5.34 -11.20 11.41
N THR A 273 -5.03 -11.43 12.69
CA THR A 273 -4.01 -12.43 13.07
C THR A 273 -4.46 -13.85 12.71
N ARG A 274 -5.74 -14.19 12.89
CA ARG A 274 -6.30 -15.48 12.45
C ARG A 274 -6.25 -15.63 10.92
N ASN A 275 -6.63 -14.61 10.17
CA ASN A 275 -6.62 -14.67 8.70
C ASN A 275 -5.18 -14.86 8.17
N ILE A 276 -4.22 -14.12 8.70
CA ILE A 276 -2.80 -14.28 8.33
C ILE A 276 -2.31 -15.70 8.66
N ARG A 277 -2.61 -16.23 9.86
CA ARG A 277 -2.23 -17.60 10.24
C ARG A 277 -2.89 -18.66 9.35
N ALA A 278 -4.17 -18.47 9.02
CA ALA A 278 -4.90 -19.37 8.14
C ALA A 278 -4.36 -19.36 6.70
N ALA A 279 -3.69 -18.29 6.28
CA ALA A 279 -2.92 -18.24 5.03
C ALA A 279 -1.52 -18.89 5.14
N GLY A 280 -1.18 -19.49 6.29
CA GLY A 280 0.09 -20.17 6.54
C GLY A 280 1.26 -19.20 6.79
N LEU A 281 0.99 -18.06 7.41
CA LEU A 281 1.94 -16.97 7.61
C LEU A 281 2.00 -16.49 9.06
N VAL A 282 3.08 -15.78 9.39
CA VAL A 282 3.34 -15.19 10.70
C VAL A 282 2.87 -13.73 10.72
N PRO A 283 1.86 -13.37 11.53
CA PRO A 283 1.38 -11.99 11.63
C PRO A 283 2.37 -11.09 12.35
N VAL A 284 2.75 -10.00 11.67
CA VAL A 284 3.66 -8.98 12.21
C VAL A 284 2.98 -7.62 12.17
N GLU A 285 2.66 -7.08 13.33
CA GLU A 285 2.17 -5.72 13.45
C GLU A 285 3.31 -4.73 13.20
N ARG A 286 3.06 -3.72 12.37
CA ARG A 286 3.99 -2.62 12.07
C ARG A 286 3.36 -1.26 12.36
N ASP A 287 4.20 -0.24 12.49
CA ASP A 287 3.78 1.16 12.56
C ASP A 287 3.66 1.80 11.16
N GLY A 288 3.22 3.06 11.13
CA GLY A 288 3.16 3.89 9.92
C GLY A 288 4.52 4.27 9.34
N ARG A 289 5.64 3.94 10.01
CA ARG A 289 7.01 4.04 9.48
C ARG A 289 7.56 2.69 9.02
N PHE A 290 6.67 1.70 8.86
CA PHE A 290 7.00 0.34 8.45
C PHE A 290 7.93 -0.41 9.40
N ARG A 291 8.08 0.06 10.64
CA ARG A 291 8.86 -0.62 11.68
C ARG A 291 8.01 -1.67 12.34
N LYS A 292 8.59 -2.85 12.56
CA LYS A 292 7.96 -3.92 13.33
C LYS A 292 7.68 -3.44 14.76
N LEU A 293 6.43 -3.58 15.20
CA LEU A 293 6.01 -3.37 16.58
C LEU A 293 5.98 -4.71 17.33
N ARG A 294 5.27 -5.71 16.80
CA ARG A 294 5.06 -6.98 17.47
C ARG A 294 4.90 -8.14 16.48
N THR A 295 5.43 -9.30 16.85
CA THR A 295 5.07 -10.57 16.19
C THR A 295 4.02 -11.28 17.02
N HIS A 296 2.93 -11.70 16.39
CA HIS A 296 1.83 -12.40 17.03
C HIS A 296 2.03 -13.92 16.88
N GLN A 297 2.82 -14.50 17.79
CA GLN A 297 3.03 -15.96 17.87
C GLN A 297 1.73 -16.69 18.28
N PRO A 298 1.58 -17.97 17.91
CA PRO A 298 0.39 -18.78 18.19
C PRO A 298 -0.06 -18.75 19.65
#